data_AF-A0A6N6L582-F1
#
_entry.id   AF-A0A6N6L582-F1
#
_cell.length_a   1.000
_cell.length_b   1.000
_cell.length_c   1.000
_cell.angle_alpha   90.00
_cell.angle_beta   90.00
_cell.angle_gamma   90.00
#
_symmetry.space_group_name_H-M   'P 1'
#
loop_
_entity.id
_entity.type
_entity.pdbx_description
1 polymer ?
#
loop_
_entity_poly.entity_id
_entity_poly.type
_entity_poly.pdbx_seq_one_letter_code
_entity_poly.pdbx_strand_id
1 'polypeptide(L)'
;MTNIPSAWLFSQGAYSTDYYSGAGIWTPLGGAAGSDDPFMSLRIANSAGNEVTIEFDTVLDIIGFVPQRKPEELNWVTFQKCYPHLHITDSVLEPLVEALSHSQRDSLGFSPITLEDRIEIEGAVGTSDIWMHAYTDLSSHDIFFRHIDNEYIWVHEQENFTGPEEWVVSDAGTWYETIMLQYQTEKINGGPIHKLMVDYVGHDTRLANRSNNWYLSNNIEIVIPVLEEWRTWRAGEPPSPQSLCP
;
A
#
# COMPACT_ATOMS: atom_id res chain seq x y z
N MET A 1 -25.32 9.94 9.50
CA MET A 1 -25.57 8.93 8.45
C MET A 1 -25.75 9.65 7.13
N THR A 2 -24.75 9.59 6.26
CA THR A 2 -24.78 10.22 4.94
C THR A 2 -25.17 9.14 3.94
N ASN A 3 -26.24 9.36 3.17
CA ASN A 3 -26.69 8.40 2.16
C ASN A 3 -25.69 8.32 1.01
N ILE A 4 -25.17 7.13 0.73
CA ILE A 4 -24.34 6.86 -0.45
C ILE A 4 -25.28 6.65 -1.65
N PRO A 5 -25.18 7.47 -2.72
CA PRO A 5 -26.02 7.32 -3.92
C PRO A 5 -25.83 5.94 -4.59
N SER A 6 -26.94 5.32 -5.02
CA SER A 6 -26.95 4.00 -5.67
C SER A 6 -26.16 3.94 -7.00
N ALA A 7 -25.93 5.08 -7.63
CA ALA A 7 -25.11 5.20 -8.83
C ALA A 7 -23.60 5.02 -8.55
N TRP A 8 -23.18 4.98 -7.28
CA TRP A 8 -21.78 4.85 -6.86
C TRP A 8 -21.37 3.39 -6.62
N LEU A 9 -22.19 2.44 -7.04
CA LEU A 9 -22.02 1.02 -6.73
C LEU A 9 -22.11 0.20 -8.02
N PHE A 10 -20.98 -0.36 -8.47
CA PHE A 10 -20.93 -1.33 -9.57
C PHE A 10 -20.62 -2.73 -9.03
N SER A 11 -21.28 -3.75 -9.58
CA SER A 11 -21.23 -5.12 -9.06
C SER A 11 -20.23 -6.03 -9.77
N GLN A 12 -19.30 -6.61 -9.00
CA GLN A 12 -18.74 -7.92 -9.35
C GLN A 12 -19.62 -9.01 -8.71
N GLY A 13 -20.30 -9.77 -9.56
CA GLY A 13 -21.35 -10.72 -9.18
C GLY A 13 -20.86 -12.10 -8.75
N ALA A 14 -19.86 -12.18 -7.88
CA ALA A 14 -19.46 -13.45 -7.26
C ALA A 14 -19.89 -13.48 -5.80
N TYR A 15 -20.97 -14.21 -5.49
CA TYR A 15 -21.49 -14.40 -4.13
C TYR A 15 -20.61 -15.29 -3.23
N SER A 16 -19.39 -15.59 -3.66
CA SER A 16 -18.46 -16.53 -3.02
C SER A 16 -17.15 -15.88 -2.57
N THR A 17 -17.10 -14.55 -2.49
CA THR A 17 -15.90 -13.78 -2.11
C THR A 17 -16.18 -12.93 -0.88
N ASP A 18 -15.16 -12.67 -0.07
CA ASP A 18 -15.19 -11.76 1.09
C ASP A 18 -15.41 -10.27 0.71
N TYR A 19 -15.71 -10.02 -0.55
CA TYR A 19 -15.85 -8.71 -1.15
C TYR A 19 -17.22 -8.62 -1.82
N TYR A 20 -17.99 -7.59 -1.49
CA TYR A 20 -19.21 -7.22 -2.19
C TYR A 20 -19.14 -5.77 -2.64
N SER A 21 -19.47 -5.53 -3.91
CA SER A 21 -19.71 -4.20 -4.46
C SER A 21 -21.10 -4.19 -5.10
N GLY A 22 -21.96 -3.23 -4.75
CA GLY A 22 -23.33 -3.16 -5.29
C GLY A 22 -24.32 -2.41 -4.42
N ALA A 23 -25.48 -2.05 -4.98
CA ALA A 23 -26.56 -1.40 -4.25
C ALA A 23 -27.20 -2.37 -3.24
N GLY A 24 -27.54 -1.87 -2.05
CA GLY A 24 -28.18 -2.66 -0.99
C GLY A 24 -28.54 -1.82 0.22
N ILE A 25 -29.31 -2.40 1.14
CA ILE A 25 -29.62 -1.78 2.44
C ILE A 25 -28.66 -2.37 3.47
N TRP A 26 -27.75 -1.53 3.95
CA TRP A 26 -26.82 -1.89 5.02
C TRP A 26 -27.46 -1.62 6.38
N THR A 27 -27.42 -2.61 7.26
CA THR A 27 -27.91 -2.47 8.64
C THR A 27 -26.84 -2.95 9.61
N PRO A 28 -26.36 -2.07 10.52
CA PRO A 28 -25.48 -2.51 11.60
C PRO A 28 -26.27 -3.46 12.51
N LEU A 29 -25.72 -4.64 12.71
CA LEU A 29 -26.19 -5.59 13.69
C LEU A 29 -25.35 -5.36 14.95
N GLY A 30 -25.99 -5.03 16.07
CA GLY A 30 -25.27 -4.94 17.34
C GLY A 30 -24.53 -6.26 17.62
N GLY A 31 -23.33 -6.17 18.20
CA GLY A 31 -22.55 -7.35 18.59
C GLY A 31 -23.38 -8.36 19.37
N ALA A 32 -23.06 -9.65 19.21
CA ALA A 32 -23.59 -10.67 20.11
C ALA A 32 -23.33 -10.23 21.56
N ALA A 33 -24.27 -10.50 22.48
CA ALA A 33 -24.12 -10.05 23.87
C ALA A 33 -22.78 -10.54 24.46
N GLY A 34 -21.81 -9.62 24.61
CA GLY A 34 -20.46 -9.91 25.08
C GLY A 34 -19.35 -9.97 24.01
N SER A 35 -19.61 -9.66 22.73
CA SER A 35 -18.57 -9.40 21.72
C SER A 35 -18.51 -7.90 21.38
N ASP A 36 -17.30 -7.35 21.40
CA ASP A 36 -17.03 -5.98 20.91
C ASP A 36 -16.96 -5.92 19.38
N ASP A 37 -17.09 -7.07 18.70
CA ASP A 37 -17.05 -7.14 17.24
C ASP A 37 -18.37 -6.62 16.65
N PRO A 38 -18.34 -5.54 15.84
CA PRO A 38 -19.52 -5.04 15.17
C PRO A 38 -19.87 -5.95 13.99
N PHE A 39 -21.16 -6.27 13.84
CA PHE A 39 -21.67 -7.07 12.74
C PHE A 39 -22.37 -6.14 11.75
N MET A 40 -22.34 -6.48 10.46
CA MET A 40 -23.15 -5.80 9.45
C MET A 40 -23.97 -6.80 8.64
N SER A 41 -25.21 -6.41 8.35
CA SER A 41 -26.04 -7.11 7.37
C SER A 41 -26.21 -6.25 6.13
N LEU A 42 -26.11 -6.90 4.97
CA LEU A 42 -26.40 -6.34 3.67
C LEU A 42 -27.64 -7.04 3.12
N ARG A 43 -28.72 -6.28 2.90
CA ARG A 43 -29.90 -6.75 2.18
C ARG A 43 -29.84 -6.34 0.72
N ILE A 44 -29.89 -7.31 -0.17
CA ILE A 44 -29.83 -7.12 -1.62
C ILE A 44 -30.97 -7.88 -2.30
N ALA A 45 -31.52 -7.34 -3.38
CA ALA A 45 -32.43 -8.08 -4.23
C ALA A 45 -31.61 -8.91 -5.23
N ASN A 46 -31.81 -10.23 -5.26
CA ASN A 46 -31.19 -11.07 -6.28
C ASN A 46 -31.82 -10.84 -7.66
N SER A 47 -31.27 -11.47 -8.70
CA SER A 47 -31.75 -11.33 -10.09
C SER A 47 -33.22 -11.74 -10.30
N ALA A 48 -33.83 -12.44 -9.35
CA ALA A 48 -35.24 -12.81 -9.36
C ALA A 48 -36.13 -11.86 -8.52
N GLY A 49 -35.57 -10.77 -7.99
CA GLY A 49 -36.28 -9.80 -7.15
C GLY A 49 -36.54 -10.27 -5.72
N ASN A 50 -35.97 -11.42 -5.31
CA ASN A 50 -36.06 -11.89 -3.93
C ASN A 50 -34.97 -11.25 -3.09
N GLU A 51 -35.32 -10.82 -1.88
CA GLU A 51 -34.35 -10.27 -0.95
C GLU A 51 -33.46 -11.39 -0.37
N VAL A 52 -32.16 -11.13 -0.34
CA VAL A 52 -31.13 -11.96 0.26
C VAL A 52 -30.39 -11.11 1.29
N THR A 53 -30.21 -11.64 2.50
CA THR A 53 -29.38 -11.02 3.53
C THR A 53 -28.05 -11.73 3.58
N ILE A 54 -26.96 -10.95 3.51
CA ILE A 54 -25.59 -11.42 3.73
C ILE A 54 -25.13 -10.82 5.06
N GLU A 55 -24.62 -11.65 5.96
CA GLU A 55 -24.06 -11.22 7.24
C GLU A 55 -22.53 -11.34 7.18
N PHE A 56 -21.84 -10.29 7.61
CA PHE A 56 -20.39 -10.22 7.64
C PHE A 56 -19.89 -10.24 9.08
N ASP A 57 -19.03 -11.22 9.40
CA ASP A 57 -18.24 -11.28 10.63
C ASP A 57 -16.96 -10.48 10.43
N THR A 58 -16.94 -9.16 10.65
CA THR A 58 -15.70 -8.36 10.73
C THR A 58 -15.94 -6.92 11.19
N VAL A 59 -14.93 -6.37 11.88
CA VAL A 59 -14.74 -4.92 12.11
C VAL A 59 -14.70 -4.22 10.75
N LEU A 60 -15.80 -3.55 10.41
CA LEU A 60 -16.05 -2.95 9.10
C LEU A 60 -16.18 -1.44 9.27
N ASP A 61 -15.29 -0.68 8.63
CA ASP A 61 -15.48 0.77 8.48
C ASP A 61 -15.31 1.20 7.02
N ILE A 62 -16.09 2.23 6.65
CA ILE A 62 -16.34 2.66 5.28
C ILE A 62 -15.28 3.68 4.84
N ILE A 63 -14.41 3.33 3.89
CA ILE A 63 -13.55 4.32 3.23
C ILE A 63 -14.31 4.89 2.03
N GLY A 64 -14.81 6.11 2.15
CA GLY A 64 -15.37 6.85 1.02
C GLY A 64 -14.26 7.47 0.19
N PHE A 65 -14.07 7.04 -1.07
CA PHE A 65 -13.24 7.77 -2.02
C PHE A 65 -14.05 8.90 -2.65
N VAL A 66 -13.46 10.10 -2.71
CA VAL A 66 -13.85 11.14 -3.66
C VAL A 66 -12.66 11.34 -4.60
N PRO A 67 -12.62 10.69 -5.77
CA PRO A 67 -11.54 10.95 -6.72
C PRO A 67 -11.69 12.38 -7.24
N GLN A 68 -10.72 13.24 -6.92
CA GLN A 68 -10.78 14.67 -7.21
C GLN A 68 -10.42 15.06 -8.66
N ARG A 69 -10.17 14.11 -9.57
CA ARG A 69 -9.62 14.48 -10.89
C ARG A 69 -10.63 14.68 -12.01
N LYS A 70 -11.83 14.05 -11.98
CA LYS A 70 -12.98 14.45 -12.80
C LYS A 70 -14.29 13.99 -12.14
N PRO A 71 -15.28 14.88 -11.89
CA PRO A 71 -16.57 14.51 -11.28
C PRO A 71 -17.35 13.43 -12.04
N GLU A 72 -17.04 13.22 -13.31
CA GLU A 72 -17.73 12.31 -14.23
C GLU A 72 -17.08 10.92 -14.39
N GLU A 73 -15.86 10.69 -13.87
CA GLU A 73 -15.14 9.43 -14.06
C GLU A 73 -14.93 8.69 -12.73
N LEU A 74 -15.88 7.78 -12.46
CA LEU A 74 -15.83 6.61 -11.55
C LEU A 74 -15.64 6.84 -10.04
N ASN A 75 -16.70 6.50 -9.29
CA ASN A 75 -16.78 6.46 -7.84
C ASN A 75 -16.67 4.99 -7.37
N TRP A 76 -15.61 4.66 -6.64
CA TRP A 76 -15.44 3.34 -6.01
C TRP A 76 -15.40 3.49 -4.49
N VAL A 77 -15.94 2.51 -3.78
CA VAL A 77 -15.80 2.35 -2.32
C VAL A 77 -15.21 0.97 -2.10
N THR A 78 -14.09 0.89 -1.38
CA THR A 78 -13.45 -0.37 -1.02
C THR A 78 -13.52 -0.56 0.48
N PHE A 79 -13.75 -1.78 0.93
CA PHE A 79 -13.68 -2.15 2.35
C PHE A 79 -12.31 -2.76 2.63
N GLN A 80 -11.60 -2.25 3.64
CA GLN A 80 -10.32 -2.80 4.09
C GLN A 80 -10.45 -3.28 5.54
N LYS A 81 -9.84 -4.43 5.82
CA LYS A 81 -9.63 -4.91 7.19
C LYS A 81 -8.57 -4.03 7.87
N CYS A 82 -8.94 -3.34 8.93
CA CYS A 82 -8.01 -2.51 9.68
C CYS A 82 -7.02 -3.35 10.48
N TYR A 83 -5.73 -3.09 10.28
CA TYR A 83 -4.66 -3.43 11.20
C TYR A 83 -4.32 -2.15 11.98
N PRO A 84 -3.83 -2.25 13.23
CA PRO A 84 -3.36 -1.07 13.95
C PRO A 84 -2.32 -0.35 13.07
N HIS A 85 -2.60 0.89 12.70
CA HIS A 85 -1.62 1.72 12.02
C HIS A 85 -0.53 2.08 13.04
N LEU A 86 0.71 1.76 12.70
CA LEU A 86 1.85 2.19 13.48
C LEU A 86 2.47 3.42 12.82
N HIS A 87 3.10 4.24 13.64
CA HIS A 87 3.96 5.33 13.21
C HIS A 87 5.38 5.06 13.68
N ILE A 88 6.37 5.61 12.98
CA ILE A 88 7.80 5.38 13.29
C ILE A 88 8.17 5.79 14.74
N THR A 89 7.36 6.63 15.38
CA THR A 89 7.50 7.05 16.78
C THR A 89 6.88 6.11 17.79
N ASP A 90 6.13 5.10 17.37
CA ASP A 90 5.51 4.18 18.30
C ASP A 90 6.58 3.33 18.98
N SER A 91 6.52 3.26 20.31
CA SER A 91 7.51 2.55 21.13
C SER A 91 7.73 1.09 20.72
N VAL A 92 6.71 0.44 20.15
CA VAL A 92 6.80 -0.94 19.64
C VAL A 92 7.79 -1.06 18.46
N LEU A 93 8.04 0.02 17.73
CA LEU A 93 8.95 0.05 16.59
C LEU A 93 10.38 0.51 16.95
N GLU A 94 10.65 0.94 18.19
CA GLU A 94 11.98 1.40 18.63
C GLU A 94 13.12 0.44 18.22
N PRO A 95 13.00 -0.90 18.38
CA PRO A 95 14.05 -1.82 17.96
C PRO A 95 14.30 -1.82 16.45
N LEU A 96 13.26 -1.59 15.64
CA LEU A 96 13.37 -1.53 14.17
C LEU A 96 13.95 -0.19 13.73
N VAL A 97 13.56 0.90 14.38
CA VAL A 97 14.13 2.24 14.16
C VAL A 97 15.63 2.24 14.45
N GLU A 98 16.04 1.61 15.56
CA GLU A 98 17.46 1.43 15.88
C GLU A 98 18.18 0.65 14.78
N ALA A 99 17.60 -0.48 14.32
CA ALA A 99 18.16 -1.27 13.23
C ALA A 99 18.31 -0.47 11.92
N LEU A 100 17.35 0.43 11.62
CA LEU A 100 17.42 1.33 10.47
C LEU A 100 18.55 2.36 10.60
N SER A 101 18.85 2.84 11.81
CA SER A 101 19.92 3.82 12.04
C SER A 101 21.32 3.29 11.69
N HIS A 102 21.50 1.96 11.74
CA HIS A 102 22.74 1.27 11.36
C HIS A 102 22.77 0.83 9.89
N SER A 103 21.72 1.13 9.13
CA SER A 103 21.62 0.80 7.71
C SER A 103 22.34 1.83 6.83
N GLN A 104 22.50 1.51 5.55
CA GLN A 104 23.10 2.40 4.55
C GLN A 104 22.04 2.99 3.58
N ARG A 105 20.77 3.03 4.01
CA ARG A 105 19.61 3.37 3.17
C ARG A 105 19.79 4.65 2.36
N ASP A 106 20.19 5.73 3.03
CA ASP A 106 20.36 7.05 2.40
C ASP A 106 21.38 7.00 1.26
N SER A 107 22.48 6.27 1.43
CA SER A 107 23.52 6.14 0.40
C SER A 107 23.08 5.32 -0.82
N LEU A 108 22.02 4.52 -0.66
CA LEU A 108 21.43 3.72 -1.73
C LEU A 108 20.26 4.43 -2.44
N GLY A 109 19.90 5.63 -2.00
CA GLY A 109 18.83 6.43 -2.59
C GLY A 109 17.42 6.09 -2.09
N PHE A 110 17.29 5.24 -1.06
CA PHE A 110 16.01 5.02 -0.40
C PHE A 110 15.52 6.30 0.26
N SER A 111 14.21 6.53 0.23
CA SER A 111 13.62 7.69 0.87
C SER A 111 13.56 7.53 2.41
N PRO A 112 13.59 8.64 3.15
CA PRO A 112 13.39 8.60 4.59
C PRO A 112 11.94 8.23 4.93
N ILE A 113 11.76 7.37 5.93
CA ILE A 113 10.45 7.15 6.56
C ILE A 113 10.22 8.28 7.56
N THR A 114 9.11 8.98 7.40
CA THR A 114 8.71 10.17 8.15
C THR A 114 7.70 9.84 9.25
N LEU A 115 7.41 10.84 10.09
CA LEU A 115 6.46 10.71 11.21
C LEU A 115 5.02 10.46 10.77
N GLU A 116 4.67 10.94 9.58
CA GLU A 116 3.31 10.86 9.04
C GLU A 116 3.07 9.57 8.25
N ASP A 117 4.13 8.81 7.95
CA ASP A 117 4.02 7.60 7.15
C ASP A 117 3.34 6.50 7.96
N ARG A 118 2.42 5.81 7.29
CA ARG A 118 1.73 4.65 7.86
C ARG A 118 2.67 3.46 7.84
N ILE A 119 2.78 2.77 8.97
CA ILE A 119 3.55 1.54 9.10
C ILE A 119 2.62 0.37 9.41
N GLU A 120 2.85 -0.73 8.71
CA GLU A 120 2.27 -2.05 9.00
C GLU A 120 3.42 -3.03 9.24
N ILE A 121 3.20 -4.04 10.10
CA ILE A 121 4.21 -5.07 10.35
C ILE A 121 3.60 -6.47 10.21
N GLU A 122 4.36 -7.39 9.61
CA GLU A 122 4.10 -8.82 9.64
C GLU A 122 5.17 -9.49 10.53
N GLY A 123 4.72 -10.09 11.64
CA GLY A 123 5.58 -10.67 12.66
C GLY A 123 5.26 -10.11 14.05
N ALA A 124 6.05 -10.52 15.04
CA ALA A 124 5.91 -10.05 16.41
C ALA A 124 7.26 -9.52 16.94
N VAL A 125 7.28 -8.21 17.24
CA VAL A 125 8.47 -7.50 17.73
C VAL A 125 9.03 -8.19 18.99
N GLY A 126 10.34 -8.42 18.98
CA GLY A 126 11.10 -9.09 20.02
C GLY A 126 11.06 -10.62 19.97
N THR A 127 10.37 -11.22 18.99
CA THR A 127 10.20 -12.68 18.94
C THR A 127 10.51 -13.30 17.58
N SER A 128 10.23 -12.60 16.48
CA SER A 128 10.40 -13.10 15.13
C SER A 128 11.11 -12.10 14.24
N ASP A 129 11.57 -12.58 13.08
CA ASP A 129 11.83 -11.74 11.92
C ASP A 129 10.57 -10.93 11.57
N ILE A 130 10.77 -9.76 10.97
CA ILE A 130 9.70 -8.81 10.69
C ILE A 130 9.78 -8.33 9.24
N TRP A 131 8.63 -8.32 8.58
CA TRP A 131 8.40 -7.44 7.44
C TRP A 131 7.73 -6.17 7.94
N MET A 132 8.32 -5.03 7.63
CA MET A 132 7.76 -3.72 7.90
C MET A 132 7.40 -3.08 6.57
N HIS A 133 6.14 -2.69 6.42
CA HIS A 133 5.62 -1.99 5.26
C HIS A 133 5.43 -0.53 5.63
N ALA A 134 6.14 0.38 4.97
CA ALA A 134 5.94 1.82 5.15
C ALA A 134 5.29 2.42 3.90
N TYR A 135 4.19 3.14 4.07
CA TYR A 135 3.45 3.75 2.98
C TYR A 135 3.58 5.26 3.05
N THR A 136 4.22 5.83 2.04
CA THR A 136 4.42 7.27 1.88
C THR A 136 3.51 7.81 0.79
N ASP A 137 3.49 9.13 0.61
CA ASP A 137 2.72 9.74 -0.48
C ASP A 137 3.23 9.37 -1.88
N LEU A 138 4.54 9.11 -2.04
CA LEU A 138 5.18 8.87 -3.36
C LEU A 138 5.54 7.38 -3.58
N SER A 139 5.76 6.64 -2.50
CA SER A 139 6.34 5.31 -2.55
C SER A 139 5.81 4.37 -1.47
N SER A 140 6.05 3.08 -1.63
CA SER A 140 5.89 2.08 -0.59
C SER A 140 7.20 1.35 -0.35
N HIS A 141 7.55 1.14 0.91
CA HIS A 141 8.70 0.36 1.34
C HIS A 141 8.26 -0.99 1.86
N ASP A 142 8.97 -2.04 1.45
CA ASP A 142 8.93 -3.37 2.07
C ASP A 142 10.31 -3.64 2.67
N ILE A 143 10.39 -3.66 4.01
CA ILE A 143 11.66 -3.76 4.73
C ILE A 143 11.65 -5.03 5.56
N PHE A 144 12.64 -5.88 5.34
CA PHE A 144 12.83 -7.10 6.11
C PHE A 144 13.93 -6.92 7.16
N PHE A 145 13.55 -7.19 8.40
CA PHE A 145 14.47 -7.27 9.53
C PHE A 145 14.59 -8.71 9.99
N ARG A 146 15.83 -9.12 10.25
CA ARG A 146 16.09 -10.38 10.94
C ARG A 146 16.25 -10.15 12.43
N HIS A 147 15.65 -11.03 13.23
CA HIS A 147 15.82 -11.08 14.66
C HIS A 147 16.91 -12.09 15.04
N ILE A 148 18.01 -11.63 15.63
CA ILE A 148 19.13 -12.46 16.08
C ILE A 148 19.50 -12.03 17.50
N ASP A 149 19.57 -12.96 18.44
CA ASP A 149 20.05 -12.72 19.81
C ASP A 149 19.42 -11.48 20.50
N ASN A 150 18.12 -11.28 20.29
CA ASN A 150 17.33 -10.16 20.83
C ASN A 150 17.63 -8.78 20.20
N GLU A 151 18.23 -8.76 19.02
CA GLU A 151 18.49 -7.57 18.21
C GLU A 151 17.87 -7.72 16.82
N TYR A 152 17.51 -6.59 16.20
CA TYR A 152 17.05 -6.53 14.83
C TYR A 152 18.14 -6.04 13.89
N ILE A 153 18.26 -6.68 12.73
CA ILE A 153 19.22 -6.33 11.69
C ILE A 153 18.45 -6.07 10.40
N TRP A 154 18.72 -4.92 9.77
CA TRP A 154 18.21 -4.60 8.44
C TRP A 154 18.85 -5.53 7.40
N VAL A 155 18.04 -6.36 6.75
CA VAL A 155 18.53 -7.39 5.82
C VAL A 155 18.12 -7.12 4.38
N HIS A 156 16.95 -6.55 4.16
CA HIS A 156 16.46 -6.27 2.81
C HIS A 156 15.49 -5.09 2.83
N GLU A 157 15.52 -4.32 1.75
CA GLU A 157 14.55 -3.27 1.49
C GLU A 157 14.25 -3.20 0.01
N GLN A 158 12.96 -3.06 -0.30
CA GLN A 158 12.43 -2.71 -1.60
C GLN A 158 11.62 -1.43 -1.43
N GLU A 159 11.84 -0.45 -2.30
CA GLU A 159 11.01 0.76 -2.35
C GLU A 159 10.48 0.92 -3.78
N ASN A 160 9.16 1.01 -3.90
CA ASN A 160 8.47 1.20 -5.17
C ASN A 160 7.96 2.64 -5.25
N PHE A 161 8.49 3.41 -6.19
CA PHE A 161 8.05 4.77 -6.50
C PHE A 161 7.03 4.75 -7.62
N THR A 162 5.98 5.54 -7.49
CA THR A 162 4.99 5.78 -8.56
C THR A 162 5.25 7.15 -9.20
N GLY A 163 5.48 7.15 -10.51
CA GLY A 163 5.78 8.33 -11.31
C GLY A 163 4.56 9.02 -11.91
N PRO A 164 4.78 10.14 -12.62
CA PRO A 164 3.72 10.98 -13.17
C PRO A 164 3.04 10.40 -14.41
N GLU A 165 3.70 9.53 -15.19
CA GLU A 165 3.08 8.96 -16.38
C GLU A 165 2.16 7.78 -16.04
N GLU A 166 1.02 7.72 -16.71
CA GLU A 166 0.11 6.57 -16.70
C GLU A 166 -0.26 6.21 -18.15
N TRP A 167 -0.45 4.93 -18.43
CA TRP A 167 -0.90 4.46 -19.73
C TRP A 167 -1.82 3.26 -19.63
N VAL A 168 -2.73 3.13 -20.59
CA VAL A 168 -3.64 1.98 -20.66
C VAL A 168 -2.93 0.84 -21.36
N VAL A 169 -2.80 -0.28 -20.66
CA VAL A 169 -2.47 -1.57 -21.27
C VAL A 169 -3.79 -2.27 -21.57
N SER A 170 -3.84 -2.99 -22.70
CA SER A 170 -5.06 -3.65 -23.22
C SER A 170 -5.90 -4.32 -22.11
N ASP A 171 -7.22 -4.32 -22.30
CA ASP A 171 -8.23 -4.86 -21.37
C ASP A 171 -8.48 -4.01 -20.09
N ALA A 172 -8.32 -2.69 -20.21
CA ALA A 172 -8.70 -1.66 -19.22
C ALA A 172 -7.83 -1.58 -17.95
N GLY A 173 -6.61 -2.12 -17.99
CA GLY A 173 -5.63 -1.90 -16.92
C GLY A 173 -4.88 -0.58 -17.12
N THR A 174 -4.89 0.29 -16.11
CA THR A 174 -3.97 1.43 -16.05
C THR A 174 -2.65 0.97 -15.46
N TRP A 175 -1.57 1.25 -16.17
CA TRP A 175 -0.20 1.09 -15.69
C TRP A 175 0.36 2.45 -15.35
N TYR A 176 1.23 2.47 -14.35
CA TYR A 176 1.92 3.67 -13.90
C TYR A 176 3.40 3.54 -14.22
N GLU A 177 4.03 4.68 -14.42
CA GLU A 177 5.47 4.79 -14.39
C GLU A 177 5.99 4.37 -13.02
N THR A 178 7.00 3.51 -12.97
CA THR A 178 7.55 3.05 -11.70
C THR A 178 9.07 2.96 -11.72
N ILE A 179 9.66 3.29 -10.58
CA ILE A 179 11.06 2.97 -10.24
C ILE A 179 11.01 2.08 -9.01
N MET A 180 11.65 0.93 -9.07
CA MET A 180 11.86 0.07 -7.91
C MET A 180 13.34 0.12 -7.53
N LEU A 181 13.62 0.50 -6.28
CA LEU A 181 14.92 0.30 -5.65
C LEU A 181 14.86 -0.96 -4.80
N GLN A 182 15.89 -1.80 -4.87
CA GLN A 182 15.95 -3.00 -4.07
C GLN A 182 17.38 -3.31 -3.64
N TYR A 183 17.57 -3.57 -2.35
CA TYR A 183 18.87 -3.97 -1.80
C TYR A 183 18.68 -5.11 -0.80
N GLN A 184 19.68 -5.98 -0.69
CA GLN A 184 19.70 -6.99 0.34
C GLN A 184 21.13 -7.33 0.78
N THR A 185 21.34 -7.48 2.09
CA THR A 185 22.59 -7.97 2.70
C THR A 185 22.63 -9.49 2.75
N GLU A 186 21.48 -10.13 2.55
CA GLU A 186 21.34 -11.58 2.46
C GLU A 186 20.32 -12.00 1.41
N LYS A 187 20.23 -13.29 1.10
CA LYS A 187 19.31 -13.79 0.08
C LYS A 187 17.88 -13.85 0.61
N ILE A 188 17.03 -12.90 0.18
CA ILE A 188 15.60 -12.87 0.51
C ILE A 188 14.74 -13.16 -0.72
N ASN A 189 14.81 -12.33 -1.76
CA ASN A 189 13.88 -12.40 -2.91
C ASN A 189 14.58 -12.69 -4.27
N GLY A 190 15.77 -13.30 -4.23
CA GLY A 190 16.50 -13.70 -5.44
C GLY A 190 17.34 -12.59 -6.09
N GLY A 191 17.29 -11.37 -5.57
CA GLY A 191 18.18 -10.27 -6.00
C GLY A 191 19.68 -10.52 -5.73
N PRO A 192 20.56 -9.65 -6.21
CA PRO A 192 21.99 -9.73 -5.89
C PRO A 192 22.25 -9.28 -4.44
N ILE A 193 23.18 -9.95 -3.75
CA ILE A 193 23.57 -9.59 -2.38
C ILE A 193 24.60 -8.45 -2.44
N HIS A 194 24.49 -7.48 -1.52
CA HIS A 194 25.34 -6.30 -1.40
C HIS A 194 25.41 -5.42 -2.65
N LYS A 195 24.35 -5.44 -3.45
CA LYS A 195 24.25 -4.69 -4.69
C LYS A 195 22.85 -4.11 -4.81
N LEU A 196 22.77 -2.81 -5.05
CA LEU A 196 21.51 -2.15 -5.37
C LEU A 196 21.00 -2.71 -6.70
N MET A 197 19.72 -3.04 -6.76
CA MET A 197 18.99 -3.36 -7.97
C MET A 197 18.02 -2.21 -8.23
N VAL A 198 18.03 -1.68 -9.45
CA VAL A 198 17.08 -0.66 -9.87
C VAL A 198 16.31 -1.20 -11.06
N ASP A 199 14.98 -1.22 -10.96
CA ASP A 199 14.10 -1.54 -12.08
C ASP A 199 13.28 -0.30 -12.45
N TYR A 200 13.06 -0.10 -13.75
CA TYR A 200 12.32 1.03 -14.27
C TYR A 200 11.32 0.58 -15.33
N VAL A 201 10.08 1.00 -15.15
CA VAL A 201 9.00 0.81 -16.12
C VAL A 201 8.44 2.17 -16.48
N GLY A 202 8.59 2.56 -17.76
CA GLY A 202 8.08 3.83 -18.28
C GLY A 202 8.78 4.28 -19.55
N HIS A 203 8.57 5.55 -19.93
CA HIS A 203 9.04 6.12 -21.20
C HIS A 203 10.12 7.20 -21.06
N ASP A 204 10.55 7.53 -19.84
CA ASP A 204 11.64 8.48 -19.60
C ASP A 204 12.91 7.98 -20.29
N THR A 205 13.28 8.64 -21.38
CA THR A 205 14.44 8.26 -22.20
C THR A 205 15.77 8.27 -21.45
N ARG A 206 15.87 8.94 -20.29
CA ARG A 206 17.03 8.88 -19.39
C ARG A 206 17.20 7.47 -18.82
N LEU A 207 16.10 6.76 -18.58
CA LEU A 207 16.03 5.45 -17.91
C LEU A 207 15.62 4.31 -18.87
N ALA A 208 14.59 4.50 -19.70
CA ALA A 208 13.96 3.50 -20.57
C ALA A 208 14.92 2.84 -21.57
N ASN A 209 15.86 3.61 -22.12
CA ASN A 209 16.84 3.08 -23.08
C ASN A 209 17.99 2.31 -22.41
N ARG A 210 17.95 2.18 -21.08
CA ARG A 210 18.99 1.58 -20.25
C ARG A 210 18.45 0.37 -19.49
N SER A 211 17.43 -0.27 -20.07
CA SER A 211 16.52 -1.28 -19.50
C SER A 211 17.15 -2.62 -19.07
N ASN A 212 18.44 -2.66 -18.72
CA ASN A 212 18.94 -3.73 -17.89
C ASN A 212 19.12 -3.18 -16.47
N ASN A 213 18.48 -3.85 -15.50
CA ASN A 213 18.45 -3.43 -14.10
C ASN A 213 19.87 -3.16 -13.56
N TRP A 214 20.86 -3.89 -14.07
CA TRP A 214 22.28 -3.72 -13.77
C TRP A 214 22.88 -2.36 -14.16
N TYR A 215 22.45 -1.72 -15.25
CA TYR A 215 22.99 -0.41 -15.62
C TYR A 215 22.53 0.67 -14.64
N LEU A 216 21.22 0.73 -14.37
CA LEU A 216 20.66 1.72 -13.44
C LEU A 216 21.22 1.54 -12.02
N SER A 217 21.39 0.29 -11.57
CA SER A 217 22.08 -0.06 -10.33
C SER A 217 23.48 0.54 -10.16
N ASN A 218 24.26 0.62 -11.25
CA ASN A 218 25.62 1.16 -11.21
C ASN A 218 25.67 2.66 -11.52
N ASN A 219 24.53 3.29 -11.81
CA ASN A 219 24.42 4.70 -12.18
C ASN A 219 23.24 5.35 -11.43
N ILE A 220 23.15 5.14 -10.12
CA ILE A 220 22.07 5.66 -9.26
C ILE A 220 21.97 7.19 -9.32
N GLU A 221 23.07 7.87 -9.63
CA GLU A 221 23.15 9.31 -9.86
C GLU A 221 22.31 9.81 -11.05
N ILE A 222 21.90 8.90 -11.94
CA ILE A 222 20.97 9.21 -13.05
C ILE A 222 19.52 9.07 -12.59
N VAL A 223 19.26 8.18 -11.64
CA VAL A 223 17.92 7.89 -11.10
C VAL A 223 17.52 8.93 -10.06
N ILE A 224 18.44 9.35 -9.18
CA ILE A 224 18.17 10.32 -8.10
C ILE A 224 17.52 11.61 -8.63
N PRO A 225 18.03 12.28 -9.68
CA PRO A 225 17.39 13.48 -10.22
C PRO A 225 15.94 13.23 -10.71
N VAL A 226 15.66 12.05 -11.27
CA VAL A 226 14.30 11.68 -11.70
C VAL A 226 13.38 11.52 -10.50
N LEU A 227 13.84 10.87 -9.43
CA LEU A 227 13.08 10.74 -8.19
C LEU A 227 12.78 12.10 -7.54
N GLU A 228 13.73 13.05 -7.58
CA GLU A 228 13.49 14.42 -7.08
C GLU A 228 12.45 15.19 -7.90
N GLU A 229 12.44 14.99 -9.23
CA GLU A 229 11.38 15.50 -10.10
C GLU A 229 10.02 14.89 -9.74
N TRP A 230 9.97 13.57 -9.47
CA TRP A 230 8.73 12.89 -9.06
C TRP A 230 8.25 13.34 -7.67
N ARG A 231 9.15 13.59 -6.71
CA ARG A 231 8.80 14.20 -5.41
C ARG A 231 8.17 15.57 -5.60
N THR A 232 8.76 16.39 -6.46
CA THR A 232 8.24 17.73 -6.77
C THR A 232 6.86 17.65 -7.43
N TRP A 233 6.68 16.73 -8.38
CA TRP A 233 5.39 16.46 -9.00
C TRP A 233 4.36 16.02 -7.97
N ARG A 234 4.67 15.00 -7.15
CA ARG A 234 3.76 14.45 -6.14
C ARG A 234 3.33 15.48 -5.10
N ALA A 235 4.23 16.40 -4.71
CA ALA A 235 3.90 17.50 -3.81
C ALA A 235 2.88 18.50 -4.40
N GLY A 236 2.75 18.56 -5.73
CA GLY A 236 1.75 19.36 -6.43
C GLY A 236 0.40 18.64 -6.63
N GLU A 237 0.33 17.36 -6.25
CA GLU A 237 -0.85 16.53 -6.40
C GLU A 237 -1.71 16.49 -5.13
N PRO A 238 -3.01 16.15 -5.23
CA PRO A 238 -3.81 15.84 -4.05
C PRO A 238 -3.14 14.72 -3.22
N PRO A 239 -3.21 14.78 -1.88
CA PRO A 239 -2.64 13.76 -1.02
C PRO A 239 -3.24 12.40 -1.36
N SER A 240 -2.48 11.34 -1.11
CA SER A 240 -2.97 9.99 -1.32
C SER A 240 -4.20 9.78 -0.43
N PRO A 241 -5.23 9.03 -0.88
CA PRO A 241 -6.38 8.71 -0.04
C PRO A 241 -5.89 8.14 1.29
N GLN A 242 -6.19 8.85 2.38
CA GLN A 242 -5.79 8.43 3.71
C GLN A 242 -6.69 7.28 4.17
N SER A 243 -6.08 6.21 4.66
CA SER A 243 -6.82 5.17 5.39
C SER A 243 -7.41 5.79 6.65
N LEU A 244 -8.70 5.57 6.89
CA LEU A 244 -9.41 6.04 8.09
C LEU A 244 -9.33 5.04 9.25
N CYS A 245 -8.49 3.99 9.14
CA CYS A 245 -8.31 3.07 10.25
C CYS A 245 -7.65 3.80 11.44
N PRO A 246 -8.22 3.67 12.65
CA PRO A 246 -7.69 4.28 13.87
C PRO A 246 -6.42 3.60 14.38
#